data_AF-E6LNB2-F1
#
_entry.id   AF-E6LNB2-F1
#
_cell.length_a   1.000
_cell.length_b   1.000
_cell.length_c   1.000
_cell.angle_alpha   90.00
_cell.angle_beta   90.00
_cell.angle_gamma   90.00
#
_symmetry.space_group_name_H-M   'P 1'
#
loop_
_entity.id
_entity.type
_entity.pdbx_description
1 polymer ?
#
loop_
_entity_poly.entity_id
_entity_poly.type
_entity_poly.pdbx_seq_one_letter_code
_entity_poly.pdbx_strand_id
1 'polypeptide(L)'
;MRGQRSRKPIGFRLWVVHNCEKFQHIELPQGLEYIGKEAFKGCTLIKNTVIPKNVKQIDDGAFNMCMNLENVEFEGEPLYIGNSFYDTKFYNIIKEDEYSCKYIGNHLIELVDKKRGKVIIKDGTISIANNAFSKSKIRKIVFSKELKIIGESALGHCYRLEDVEFPDGLIYISKLCLIDCRNLKRVYIPKSVEDVGESILLGSGNVKEVIVSKEIAEKIDFYENVKVRYID
;
A
#
# COMPACT_ATOMS: atom_id res chain seq x y z
N MET A 1 -20.87 28.16 -10.37
CA MET A 1 -20.08 28.19 -11.62
C MET A 1 -18.62 27.97 -11.26
N ARG A 2 -17.95 27.05 -11.97
CA ARG A 2 -16.51 26.71 -11.94
C ARG A 2 -16.04 26.07 -10.62
N GLY A 3 -15.54 24.83 -10.52
CA GLY A 3 -15.11 23.84 -11.50
C GLY A 3 -13.68 23.41 -11.19
N GLN A 4 -13.49 22.21 -10.62
CA GLN A 4 -12.22 21.45 -10.61
C GLN A 4 -12.56 20.01 -10.15
N ARG A 5 -12.96 19.14 -11.08
CA ARG A 5 -12.10 18.13 -11.73
C ARG A 5 -11.42 17.20 -10.72
N SER A 6 -12.21 16.34 -10.07
CA SER A 6 -11.72 15.02 -9.68
C SER A 6 -11.29 14.30 -10.96
N ARG A 7 -9.99 14.04 -11.10
CA ARG A 7 -9.47 13.18 -12.16
C ARG A 7 -9.95 11.75 -11.86
N LYS A 8 -11.18 11.43 -12.23
CA LYS A 8 -11.63 10.05 -12.37
C LYS A 8 -10.79 9.42 -13.49
N PRO A 9 -10.08 8.30 -13.25
CA PRO A 9 -9.56 7.52 -14.36
C PRO A 9 -10.73 7.08 -15.23
N ILE A 10 -10.70 7.49 -16.49
CA ILE A 10 -11.59 6.99 -17.54
C ILE A 10 -11.02 5.63 -17.94
N GLY A 11 -11.67 4.54 -17.56
CA GLY A 11 -11.23 3.19 -17.89
C GLY A 11 -12.05 2.09 -17.23
N PHE A 12 -13.23 1.82 -17.79
CA PHE A 12 -14.01 0.58 -17.70
C PHE A 12 -14.44 0.04 -16.32
N ARG A 13 -15.78 0.08 -16.13
CA ARG A 13 -16.62 -0.79 -15.28
C ARG A 13 -15.91 -1.49 -14.11
N LEU A 14 -16.19 -0.99 -12.91
CA LEU A 14 -16.21 -1.73 -11.65
C LEU A 14 -16.81 -3.14 -11.86
N TRP A 15 -15.96 -4.14 -12.08
CA TRP A 15 -16.33 -5.55 -11.97
C TRP A 15 -16.44 -5.87 -10.48
N VAL A 16 -17.51 -5.40 -9.84
CA VAL A 16 -17.86 -5.89 -8.51
C VAL A 16 -18.78 -7.08 -8.73
N VAL A 17 -18.20 -8.27 -8.78
CA VAL A 17 -18.96 -9.51 -8.93
C VAL A 17 -19.48 -9.90 -7.56
N HIS A 18 -20.61 -9.32 -7.14
CA HIS A 18 -21.24 -9.60 -5.84
C HIS A 18 -21.88 -11.01 -5.73
N ASN A 19 -21.70 -11.90 -6.70
CA ASN A 19 -22.34 -13.22 -6.70
C ASN A 19 -21.50 -14.30 -7.39
N CYS A 20 -20.28 -14.52 -6.88
CA CYS A 20 -19.33 -15.51 -7.40
C CYS A 20 -19.58 -16.96 -6.97
N GLU A 21 -20.65 -17.26 -6.23
CA GLU A 21 -20.91 -18.61 -5.71
C GLU A 21 -21.16 -19.67 -6.80
N LYS A 22 -21.12 -19.28 -8.08
CA LYS A 22 -21.40 -20.17 -9.22
C LYS A 22 -20.23 -20.35 -10.21
N PHE A 23 -19.14 -19.58 -10.11
CA PHE A 23 -18.11 -19.57 -11.15
C PHE A 23 -16.77 -20.11 -10.64
N GLN A 24 -16.36 -21.27 -11.17
CA GLN A 24 -15.03 -21.85 -10.93
C GLN A 24 -13.92 -21.17 -11.75
N HIS A 25 -14.30 -20.46 -12.84
CA HIS A 25 -13.39 -19.81 -13.77
C HIS A 25 -13.75 -18.34 -13.95
N ILE A 26 -12.74 -17.47 -13.92
CA ILE A 26 -12.87 -16.03 -14.17
C ILE A 26 -11.95 -15.68 -15.33
N GLU A 27 -12.54 -15.16 -16.41
CA GLU A 27 -11.80 -14.60 -17.54
C GLU A 27 -11.71 -13.08 -17.36
N LEU A 28 -10.50 -12.59 -17.07
CA LEU A 28 -10.24 -11.15 -17.00
C LEU A 28 -9.93 -10.61 -18.41
N PRO A 29 -10.55 -9.48 -18.82
CA PRO A 29 -10.34 -8.96 -20.17
C PRO A 29 -8.90 -8.46 -20.35
N GLN A 30 -8.32 -8.67 -21.54
CA GLN A 30 -6.94 -8.31 -21.84
C GLN A 30 -6.65 -6.79 -21.77
N GLY A 31 -7.67 -5.95 -21.91
CA GLY A 31 -7.58 -4.49 -21.72
C GLY A 31 -7.79 -4.02 -20.28
N LEU A 32 -7.88 -4.92 -19.30
CA LEU A 32 -8.10 -4.57 -17.91
C LEU A 32 -6.88 -3.87 -17.34
N GLU A 33 -7.05 -2.65 -16.84
CA GLU A 33 -5.97 -1.89 -16.19
C GLU A 33 -6.07 -1.89 -14.66
N TYR A 34 -7.26 -2.12 -14.11
CA TYR A 34 -7.54 -1.96 -12.68
C TYR A 34 -8.44 -3.08 -12.16
N ILE A 35 -8.04 -3.73 -11.06
CA ILE A 35 -8.89 -4.63 -10.28
C ILE A 35 -9.23 -3.92 -8.97
N GLY A 36 -10.48 -3.48 -8.85
CA GLY A 36 -10.93 -2.64 -7.75
C GLY A 36 -11.03 -3.35 -6.41
N LYS A 37 -11.14 -2.55 -5.35
CA LYS A 37 -11.31 -3.00 -3.96
C LYS A 37 -12.46 -4.01 -3.86
N GLU A 38 -12.15 -5.18 -3.27
CA GLU A 38 -13.12 -6.27 -3.03
C GLU A 38 -13.84 -6.82 -4.28
N ALA A 39 -13.32 -6.58 -5.49
CA ALA A 39 -13.95 -6.96 -6.77
C ALA A 39 -14.44 -8.42 -6.84
N PHE A 40 -13.65 -9.34 -6.29
CA PHE A 40 -13.87 -10.79 -6.23
C PHE A 40 -13.84 -11.31 -4.78
N LYS A 41 -14.13 -10.46 -3.79
CA LYS A 41 -14.11 -10.90 -2.39
C LYS A 41 -15.13 -12.03 -2.16
N GLY A 42 -14.70 -13.10 -1.49
CA GLY A 42 -15.54 -14.24 -1.15
C GLY A 42 -15.91 -15.13 -2.34
N CYS A 43 -15.26 -14.97 -3.50
CA CYS A 43 -15.44 -15.87 -4.64
C CYS A 43 -14.78 -17.25 -4.36
N THR A 44 -15.41 -18.04 -3.49
CA THR A 44 -14.83 -19.29 -2.93
C THR A 44 -14.65 -20.40 -3.95
N LEU A 45 -15.27 -20.33 -5.13
CA LEU A 45 -15.12 -21.35 -6.18
C LEU A 45 -13.91 -21.15 -7.09
N ILE A 46 -13.33 -19.95 -7.15
CA ILE A 46 -12.15 -19.69 -7.98
C ILE A 46 -11.00 -20.52 -7.44
N LYS A 47 -10.37 -21.29 -8.32
CA LYS A 47 -9.14 -22.04 -8.00
C LYS A 47 -7.89 -21.41 -8.57
N ASN A 48 -8.01 -20.85 -9.78
CA ASN A 48 -6.90 -20.26 -10.51
C ASN A 48 -7.38 -18.95 -11.13
N THR A 49 -6.49 -17.97 -11.23
CA THR A 49 -6.73 -16.72 -11.96
C THR A 49 -5.46 -16.29 -12.69
N VAL A 50 -5.65 -15.67 -13.85
CA VAL A 50 -4.58 -15.04 -14.62
C VAL A 50 -4.83 -13.54 -14.60
N ILE A 51 -3.86 -12.78 -14.10
CA ILE A 51 -3.88 -11.32 -14.07
C ILE A 51 -3.29 -10.82 -15.40
N PRO A 52 -4.10 -10.19 -16.27
CA PRO A 52 -3.66 -9.79 -17.61
C PRO A 52 -2.52 -8.79 -17.59
N LYS A 53 -1.72 -8.80 -18.66
CA LYS A 53 -0.50 -7.98 -18.81
C LYS A 53 -0.68 -6.48 -18.53
N ASN A 54 -1.86 -5.93 -18.85
CA ASN A 54 -2.12 -4.48 -18.76
C ASN A 54 -2.60 -4.02 -17.37
N VAL A 55 -2.79 -4.95 -16.42
CA VAL A 55 -3.23 -4.58 -15.07
C VAL A 55 -2.12 -3.81 -14.36
N LYS A 56 -2.40 -2.54 -14.09
CA LYS A 56 -1.50 -1.61 -13.39
C LYS A 56 -1.68 -1.67 -11.88
N GLN A 57 -2.89 -1.98 -11.41
CA GLN A 57 -3.24 -1.91 -9.99
C GLN A 57 -4.26 -2.97 -9.60
N ILE A 58 -3.97 -3.64 -8.48
CA ILE A 58 -4.88 -4.56 -7.80
C ILE A 58 -5.09 -4.02 -6.39
N ASP A 59 -6.30 -3.56 -6.12
CA ASP A 59 -6.63 -2.95 -4.84
C ASP A 59 -6.76 -3.98 -3.72
N ASP A 60 -6.68 -3.46 -2.50
CA ASP A 60 -6.86 -4.21 -1.28
C ASP A 60 -8.16 -5.02 -1.27
N GLY A 61 -8.04 -6.25 -0.78
CA GLY A 61 -9.14 -7.19 -0.69
C GLY A 61 -9.73 -7.69 -2.01
N ALA A 62 -9.18 -7.35 -3.18
CA ALA A 62 -9.74 -7.72 -4.48
C ALA A 62 -10.11 -9.20 -4.62
N PHE A 63 -9.33 -10.12 -4.04
CA PHE A 63 -9.57 -11.57 -4.01
C PHE A 63 -9.64 -12.11 -2.57
N ASN A 64 -9.94 -11.26 -1.58
CA ASN A 64 -9.99 -11.66 -0.18
C ASN A 64 -11.03 -12.76 0.05
N MET A 65 -10.72 -13.74 0.91
CA MET A 65 -11.61 -14.88 1.19
C MET A 65 -11.98 -15.74 -0.04
N CYS A 66 -11.23 -15.68 -1.14
CA CYS A 66 -11.30 -16.68 -2.20
C CYS A 66 -10.62 -17.98 -1.72
N MET A 67 -11.27 -18.69 -0.81
CA MET A 67 -10.63 -19.75 -0.01
C MET A 67 -10.08 -20.93 -0.82
N ASN A 68 -10.52 -21.13 -2.07
CA ASN A 68 -9.97 -22.16 -2.96
C ASN A 68 -8.95 -21.63 -3.97
N LEU A 69 -8.65 -20.33 -3.99
CA LEU A 69 -7.70 -19.74 -4.92
C LEU A 69 -6.29 -20.19 -4.55
N GLU A 70 -5.72 -21.06 -5.38
CA GLU A 70 -4.43 -21.73 -5.19
C GLU A 70 -3.35 -21.10 -6.06
N ASN A 71 -3.69 -20.74 -7.31
CA ASN A 71 -2.71 -20.22 -8.27
C ASN A 71 -3.16 -18.85 -8.81
N VAL A 72 -2.22 -17.91 -8.78
CA VAL A 72 -2.36 -16.58 -9.38
C VAL A 72 -1.17 -16.40 -10.32
N GLU A 73 -1.44 -16.34 -11.61
CA GLU A 73 -0.44 -16.05 -12.63
C GLU A 73 -0.50 -14.57 -12.99
N PHE A 74 0.67 -13.95 -13.16
CA PHE A 74 0.78 -12.55 -13.56
C PHE A 74 1.46 -12.48 -14.94
N GLU A 75 0.73 -11.99 -15.95
CA GLU A 75 1.28 -11.78 -17.30
C GLU A 75 2.07 -10.46 -17.44
N GLY A 76 2.03 -9.62 -16.42
CA GLY A 76 2.71 -8.33 -16.36
C GLY A 76 3.14 -7.99 -14.93
N GLU A 77 3.66 -6.78 -14.77
CA GLU A 77 4.15 -6.27 -13.48
C GLU A 77 3.29 -5.07 -13.06
N PRO A 78 2.27 -5.29 -12.21
CA PRO A 78 1.49 -4.19 -11.66
C PRO A 78 2.39 -3.19 -10.93
N LEU A 79 2.01 -1.91 -10.90
CA LEU A 79 2.70 -0.91 -10.08
C LEU A 79 2.29 -1.00 -8.60
N TYR A 80 1.10 -1.55 -8.34
CA TYR A 80 0.57 -1.73 -6.99
C TYR A 80 -0.24 -3.01 -6.86
N ILE A 81 0.08 -3.79 -5.82
CA ILE A 81 -0.76 -4.88 -5.33
C ILE A 81 -0.99 -4.63 -3.83
N GLY A 82 -2.26 -4.44 -3.47
CA GLY A 82 -2.68 -4.31 -2.08
C GLY A 82 -2.63 -5.64 -1.33
N ASN A 83 -3.21 -5.69 -0.14
CA ASN A 83 -3.46 -6.95 0.55
C ASN A 83 -4.67 -7.67 -0.08
N SER A 84 -4.54 -7.99 -1.36
CA SER A 84 -5.61 -8.40 -2.25
C SER A 84 -6.01 -9.86 -2.05
N PHE A 85 -5.10 -10.71 -1.59
CA PHE A 85 -5.26 -12.16 -1.57
C PHE A 85 -5.37 -12.75 -0.15
N TYR A 86 -5.59 -11.92 0.88
CA TYR A 86 -5.72 -12.42 2.25
C TYR A 86 -6.83 -13.49 2.38
N ASP A 87 -6.60 -14.50 3.21
CA ASP A 87 -7.47 -15.70 3.37
C ASP A 87 -7.68 -16.51 2.08
N THR A 88 -6.65 -16.61 1.24
CA THR A 88 -6.61 -17.54 0.08
C THR A 88 -5.53 -18.60 0.28
N LYS A 89 -5.65 -19.75 -0.41
CA LYS A 89 -4.59 -20.77 -0.40
C LYS A 89 -3.29 -20.23 -1.00
N PHE A 90 -3.38 -19.43 -2.05
CA PHE A 90 -2.25 -18.72 -2.67
C PHE A 90 -1.49 -17.86 -1.65
N TYR A 91 -2.19 -17.07 -0.85
CA TYR A 91 -1.56 -16.23 0.19
C TYR A 91 -0.91 -17.03 1.31
N ASN A 92 -1.54 -18.13 1.71
CA ASN A 92 -1.10 -18.96 2.83
C ASN A 92 0.23 -19.68 2.55
N ILE A 93 0.60 -19.88 1.28
CA ILE A 93 1.89 -20.48 0.91
C ILE A 93 3.01 -19.46 0.70
N ILE A 94 2.71 -18.15 0.72
CA ILE A 94 3.73 -17.10 0.57
C ILE A 94 4.67 -17.16 1.78
N LYS A 95 5.95 -17.43 1.51
CA LYS A 95 7.01 -17.44 2.51
C LYS A 95 7.41 -16.02 2.89
N GLU A 96 7.74 -15.86 4.17
CA GLU A 96 8.33 -14.65 4.70
C GLU A 96 9.82 -14.55 4.34
N ASP A 97 10.34 -13.33 4.22
CA ASP A 97 11.78 -13.07 4.21
C ASP A 97 12.39 -13.08 5.64
N GLU A 98 13.69 -12.82 5.74
CA GLU A 98 14.41 -12.76 7.02
C GLU A 98 13.91 -11.65 7.98
N TYR A 99 13.16 -10.67 7.46
CA TYR A 99 12.50 -9.60 8.21
C TYR A 99 11.01 -9.87 8.46
N SER A 100 10.54 -11.09 8.23
CA SER A 100 9.14 -11.50 8.36
C SER A 100 8.18 -10.76 7.41
N CYS A 101 8.67 -10.26 6.28
CA CYS A 101 7.85 -9.62 5.27
C CYS A 101 7.42 -10.64 4.22
N LYS A 102 6.12 -10.63 3.89
CA LYS A 102 5.54 -11.35 2.75
C LYS A 102 5.48 -10.43 1.54
N TYR A 103 5.67 -11.03 0.36
CA TYR A 103 5.62 -10.31 -0.91
C TYR A 103 4.85 -11.10 -1.97
N ILE A 104 4.19 -10.37 -2.87
CA ILE A 104 3.77 -10.88 -4.18
C ILE A 104 4.64 -10.16 -5.19
N GLY A 105 5.54 -10.88 -5.87
CA GLY A 105 6.58 -10.27 -6.70
C GLY A 105 7.38 -9.21 -5.91
N ASN A 106 7.32 -7.96 -6.37
CA ASN A 106 7.99 -6.80 -5.79
C ASN A 106 7.07 -5.93 -4.91
N HIS A 107 5.92 -6.46 -4.48
CA HIS A 107 4.96 -5.75 -3.63
C HIS A 107 4.96 -6.35 -2.23
N LEU A 108 5.30 -5.55 -1.22
CA LEU A 108 5.27 -5.95 0.18
C LEU A 108 3.84 -5.90 0.70
N ILE A 109 3.28 -7.06 1.07
CA ILE A 109 1.85 -7.16 1.43
C ILE A 109 1.62 -7.19 2.94
N GLU A 110 2.57 -7.75 3.71
CA GLU A 110 2.43 -7.89 5.17
C GLU A 110 3.78 -8.04 5.85
N LEU A 111 3.99 -7.36 6.98
CA LEU A 111 4.94 -7.76 8.02
C LEU A 111 4.24 -8.71 9.00
N VAL A 112 4.65 -9.98 9.07
CA VAL A 112 4.00 -10.99 9.92
C VAL A 112 4.40 -10.84 11.38
N ASP A 113 5.71 -10.82 11.69
CA ASP A 113 6.17 -10.58 13.06
C ASP A 113 6.13 -9.08 13.41
N LYS A 114 4.97 -8.67 13.94
CA LYS A 114 4.74 -7.31 14.44
C LYS A 114 5.60 -6.93 15.66
N LYS A 115 6.43 -7.81 16.22
CA LYS A 115 7.30 -7.49 17.37
C LYS A 115 8.69 -7.01 16.97
N ARG A 116 9.06 -7.08 15.68
CA ARG A 116 10.37 -6.68 15.19
C ARG A 116 10.71 -5.23 15.54
N GLY A 117 11.95 -5.00 15.95
CA GLY A 117 12.45 -3.65 16.25
C GLY A 117 12.97 -2.91 15.03
N LYS A 118 13.56 -3.63 14.07
CA LYS A 118 14.05 -3.09 12.80
C LYS A 118 13.58 -3.96 11.65
N VAL A 119 13.18 -3.33 10.55
CA VAL A 119 12.89 -4.00 9.28
C VAL A 119 13.69 -3.31 8.17
N ILE A 120 14.30 -4.10 7.29
CA ILE A 120 14.87 -3.63 6.04
C ILE A 120 14.01 -4.23 4.93
N ILE A 121 13.38 -3.37 4.13
CA ILE A 121 12.60 -3.80 2.97
C ILE A 121 13.57 -4.22 1.88
N LYS A 122 13.33 -5.39 1.27
CA LYS A 122 14.20 -5.93 0.22
C LYS A 122 14.35 -4.97 -0.97
N ASP A 123 15.54 -4.93 -1.57
CA ASP A 123 15.81 -4.17 -2.78
C ASP A 123 14.89 -4.58 -3.94
N GLY A 124 14.54 -3.62 -4.80
CA GLY A 124 13.60 -3.85 -5.88
C GLY A 124 12.13 -3.87 -5.46
N THR A 125 11.80 -3.67 -4.18
CA THR A 125 10.41 -3.47 -3.75
C THR A 125 9.85 -2.20 -4.36
N ILE A 126 8.72 -2.32 -5.08
CA ILE A 126 8.06 -1.24 -5.83
C ILE A 126 6.90 -0.64 -5.04
N SER A 127 6.17 -1.43 -4.25
CA SER A 127 5.08 -0.90 -3.42
C SER A 127 4.95 -1.60 -2.07
N ILE A 128 4.30 -0.89 -1.14
CA ILE A 128 3.87 -1.42 0.17
C ILE A 128 2.34 -1.34 0.23
N ALA A 129 1.68 -2.47 0.51
CA ALA A 129 0.22 -2.56 0.58
C ALA A 129 -0.37 -1.82 1.79
N ASN A 130 -1.69 -1.60 1.76
CA ASN A 130 -2.39 -1.02 2.90
C ASN A 130 -2.16 -1.88 4.16
N ASN A 131 -2.00 -1.20 5.29
CA ASN A 131 -1.82 -1.82 6.60
C ASN A 131 -0.64 -2.81 6.74
N ALA A 132 0.28 -2.90 5.77
CA ALA A 132 1.33 -3.93 5.76
C ALA A 132 2.16 -3.97 7.07
N PHE A 133 2.45 -2.80 7.65
CA PHE A 133 3.15 -2.64 8.93
C PHE A 133 2.24 -2.18 10.06
N SER A 134 0.92 -2.07 9.83
CA SER A 134 0.00 -1.49 10.81
C SER A 134 0.06 -2.21 12.16
N LYS A 135 0.04 -1.45 13.25
CA LYS A 135 0.14 -1.92 14.64
C LYS A 135 1.45 -2.67 14.96
N SER A 136 2.50 -2.50 14.16
CA SER A 136 3.80 -3.12 14.44
C SER A 136 4.60 -2.33 15.51
N LYS A 137 5.53 -3.04 16.14
CA LYS A 137 6.45 -2.50 17.16
C LYS A 137 7.78 -2.05 16.57
N ILE A 138 7.84 -1.87 15.24
CA ILE A 138 9.02 -1.38 14.55
C ILE A 138 9.44 -0.03 15.12
N ARG A 139 10.74 0.12 15.36
CA ARG A 139 11.39 1.37 15.73
C ARG A 139 12.08 2.03 14.55
N LYS A 140 12.62 1.19 13.65
CA LYS A 140 13.35 1.61 12.45
C LYS A 140 12.89 0.80 11.25
N ILE A 141 12.65 1.51 10.16
CA ILE A 141 12.40 0.93 8.85
C ILE A 141 13.42 1.49 7.86
N VAL A 142 13.91 0.65 6.96
CA VAL A 142 14.76 1.06 5.83
C VAL A 142 14.03 0.65 4.56
N PHE A 143 13.73 1.61 3.70
CA PHE A 143 12.98 1.38 2.48
C PHE A 143 13.91 1.00 1.31
N SER A 144 13.37 0.24 0.37
CA SER A 144 13.93 0.03 -0.96
C SER A 144 14.04 1.37 -1.71
N LYS A 145 15.14 1.59 -2.45
CA LYS A 145 15.33 2.80 -3.28
C LYS A 145 14.42 2.83 -4.51
N GLU A 146 13.90 1.67 -4.93
CA GLU A 146 12.97 1.56 -6.06
C GLU A 146 11.51 1.82 -5.67
N LEU A 147 11.22 2.01 -4.38
CA LEU A 147 9.86 2.14 -3.87
C LEU A 147 9.13 3.33 -4.50
N LYS A 148 7.94 3.09 -5.06
CA LYS A 148 7.11 4.09 -5.75
C LYS A 148 5.84 4.45 -4.99
N ILE A 149 5.22 3.46 -4.32
CA ILE A 149 3.87 3.63 -3.76
C ILE A 149 3.79 3.04 -2.35
N ILE A 150 3.21 3.79 -1.42
CA ILE A 150 2.89 3.32 -0.07
C ILE A 150 1.37 3.41 0.17
N GLY A 151 0.78 2.29 0.54
CA GLY A 151 -0.66 2.11 0.77
C GLY A 151 -1.20 2.80 2.02
N GLU A 152 -2.52 2.86 2.11
CA GLU A 152 -3.28 3.46 3.21
C GLU A 152 -2.91 2.80 4.54
N SER A 153 -2.62 3.65 5.53
CA SER A 153 -2.24 3.19 6.88
C SER A 153 -1.11 2.15 6.89
N ALA A 154 -0.27 2.10 5.85
CA ALA A 154 0.77 1.09 5.73
C ALA A 154 1.67 1.03 6.97
N LEU A 155 1.99 2.19 7.56
CA LEU A 155 2.77 2.33 8.79
C LEU A 155 1.91 2.82 9.98
N GLY A 156 0.58 2.69 9.88
CA GLY A 156 -0.35 3.17 10.91
C GLY A 156 -0.18 2.46 12.25
N HIS A 157 -0.43 3.15 13.35
CA HIS A 157 -0.33 2.62 14.71
C HIS A 157 1.03 1.99 15.05
N CYS A 158 2.11 2.36 14.35
CA CYS A 158 3.46 1.94 14.69
C CYS A 158 3.96 2.72 15.91
N TYR A 159 3.45 2.41 17.10
CA TYR A 159 3.64 3.20 18.33
C TYR A 159 5.09 3.35 18.79
N ARG A 160 6.02 2.59 18.21
CA ARG A 160 7.46 2.63 18.55
C ARG A 160 8.32 3.26 17.46
N LEU A 161 7.76 3.57 16.30
CA LEU A 161 8.48 4.16 15.18
C LEU A 161 8.92 5.58 15.56
N GLU A 162 10.21 5.87 15.46
CA GLU A 162 10.77 7.12 15.96
C GLU A 162 11.06 8.12 14.84
N ASP A 163 11.60 7.64 13.72
CA ASP A 163 11.92 8.44 12.55
C ASP A 163 11.52 7.68 11.28
N VAL A 164 11.08 8.41 10.25
CA VAL A 164 10.79 7.86 8.93
C VAL A 164 11.49 8.70 7.87
N GLU A 165 12.32 8.04 7.07
CA GLU A 165 13.01 8.62 5.93
C GLU A 165 12.51 7.91 4.67
N PHE A 166 11.56 8.51 3.97
CA PHE A 166 11.07 7.94 2.71
C PHE A 166 12.14 8.03 1.61
N PRO A 167 12.27 7.01 0.75
CA PRO A 167 13.35 6.92 -0.22
C PRO A 167 13.11 7.85 -1.41
N ASP A 168 14.19 8.43 -1.95
CA ASP A 168 14.13 9.17 -3.21
C ASP A 168 13.55 8.28 -4.32
N GLY A 169 12.69 8.86 -5.16
CA GLY A 169 11.96 8.12 -6.20
C GLY A 169 10.60 7.60 -5.77
N LEU A 170 10.22 7.74 -4.48
CA LEU A 170 8.85 7.56 -4.02
C LEU A 170 7.93 8.60 -4.67
N ILE A 171 6.80 8.15 -5.21
CA ILE A 171 5.86 8.98 -5.98
C ILE A 171 4.61 9.29 -5.16
N TYR A 172 4.06 8.30 -4.44
CA TYR A 172 2.79 8.45 -3.75
C TYR A 172 2.79 7.86 -2.33
N ILE A 173 2.27 8.65 -1.37
CA ILE A 173 2.00 8.23 0.00
C ILE A 173 0.50 8.30 0.24
N SER A 174 -0.16 7.17 0.46
CA SER A 174 -1.61 7.15 0.65
C SER A 174 -2.04 7.70 2.01
N LYS A 175 -3.35 7.95 2.13
CA LYS A 175 -3.97 8.55 3.33
C LYS A 175 -3.66 7.75 4.59
N LEU A 176 -3.62 8.46 5.72
CA LEU A 176 -3.40 7.85 7.04
C LEU A 176 -2.09 7.04 7.18
N CYS A 177 -1.14 7.13 6.24
CA CYS A 177 0.04 6.26 6.19
C CYS A 177 0.79 6.16 7.53
N LEU A 178 0.91 7.27 8.26
CA LEU A 178 1.58 7.37 9.56
C LEU A 178 0.58 7.74 10.67
N ILE A 179 -0.67 7.29 10.59
CA ILE A 179 -1.68 7.52 11.63
C ILE A 179 -1.22 6.95 12.97
N ASP A 180 -1.47 7.65 14.08
CA ASP A 180 -1.27 7.17 15.46
C ASP A 180 0.15 6.65 15.75
N CYS A 181 1.17 7.17 15.07
CA CYS A 181 2.57 6.86 15.31
C CYS A 181 3.09 7.71 16.48
N ARG A 182 2.68 7.35 17.70
CA ARG A 182 2.84 8.17 18.91
C ARG A 182 4.28 8.45 19.34
N ASN A 183 5.28 7.73 18.85
CA ASN A 183 6.69 8.02 19.13
C ASN A 183 7.43 8.67 17.96
N LEU A 184 6.74 8.93 16.86
CA LEU A 184 7.33 9.50 15.65
C LEU A 184 7.73 10.95 15.93
N LYS A 185 9.01 11.24 15.72
CA LYS A 185 9.63 12.54 16.00
C LYS A 185 9.97 13.27 14.70
N ARG A 186 10.44 12.55 13.67
CA ARG A 186 10.83 13.16 12.40
C ARG A 186 10.33 12.39 11.20
N VAL A 187 9.93 13.12 10.18
CA VAL A 187 9.51 12.58 8.88
C VAL A 187 10.22 13.33 7.77
N TYR A 188 10.90 12.60 6.89
CA TYR A 188 11.44 13.11 5.65
C TYR A 188 10.61 12.56 4.48
N ILE A 189 10.05 13.48 3.68
CA ILE A 189 9.28 13.20 2.46
C ILE A 189 10.08 13.79 1.28
N PRO A 190 10.63 12.96 0.37
CA PRO A 190 11.52 13.42 -0.68
C PRO A 190 10.78 14.23 -1.75
N LYS A 191 11.53 15.05 -2.50
CA LYS A 191 10.99 15.91 -3.58
C LYS A 191 10.30 15.14 -4.72
N SER A 192 10.55 13.84 -4.83
CA SER A 192 9.95 12.99 -5.87
C SER A 192 8.47 12.68 -5.62
N VAL A 193 7.98 12.91 -4.40
CA VAL A 193 6.57 12.66 -4.06
C VAL A 193 5.71 13.68 -4.78
N GLU A 194 4.82 13.18 -5.64
CA GLU A 194 3.90 14.00 -6.45
C GLU A 194 2.60 14.26 -5.70
N ASP A 195 2.16 13.31 -4.85
CA ASP A 195 0.93 13.44 -4.09
C ASP A 195 0.95 12.68 -2.76
N VAL A 196 0.19 13.21 -1.81
CA VAL A 196 -0.01 12.61 -0.48
C VAL A 196 -1.50 12.57 -0.16
N GLY A 197 -1.95 11.47 0.43
CA GLY A 197 -3.34 11.31 0.83
C GLY A 197 -3.67 12.10 2.09
N GLU A 198 -4.96 12.18 2.41
CA GLU A 198 -5.46 12.94 3.55
C GLU A 198 -4.90 12.43 4.89
N SER A 199 -4.66 13.36 5.82
CA SER A 199 -4.44 13.04 7.24
C SER A 199 -3.27 12.05 7.50
N ILE A 200 -2.20 12.11 6.70
CA ILE A 200 -1.07 11.16 6.85
C ILE A 200 -0.44 11.11 8.25
N LEU A 201 -0.52 12.20 9.04
CA LEU A 201 0.03 12.32 10.39
C LEU A 201 -1.03 12.35 11.51
N LEU A 202 -2.29 12.02 11.21
CA LEU A 202 -3.36 12.06 12.22
C LEU A 202 -3.02 11.21 13.45
N GLY A 203 -3.12 11.78 14.65
CA GLY A 203 -2.78 11.11 15.91
C GLY A 203 -1.29 10.99 16.22
N SER A 204 -0.41 11.48 15.33
CA SER A 204 1.05 11.47 15.49
C SER A 204 1.57 12.78 16.09
N GLY A 205 0.98 13.22 17.21
CA GLY A 205 1.23 14.54 17.80
C GLY A 205 2.63 14.78 18.39
N ASN A 206 3.47 13.75 18.47
CA ASN A 206 4.86 13.87 18.94
C ASN A 206 5.87 14.19 17.84
N VAL A 207 5.40 14.34 16.59
CA VAL A 207 6.25 14.79 15.47
C VAL A 207 6.75 16.19 15.79
N LYS A 208 8.07 16.37 15.73
CA LYS A 208 8.77 17.63 16.00
C LYS A 208 9.28 18.29 14.72
N GLU A 209 9.61 17.50 13.71
CA GLU A 209 10.17 18.00 12.46
C GLU A 209 9.64 17.22 11.26
N VAL A 210 9.26 17.96 10.21
CA VAL A 210 8.93 17.37 8.90
C VAL A 210 9.77 18.09 7.85
N ILE A 211 10.50 17.32 7.05
CA ILE A 211 11.30 17.80 5.93
C ILE A 211 10.57 17.37 4.65
N VAL A 212 10.13 18.34 3.84
CA VAL A 212 9.20 18.09 2.72
C VAL A 212 9.26 19.22 1.68
N SER A 213 8.80 19.02 0.45
CA SER A 213 8.63 20.12 -0.51
C SER A 213 7.48 21.06 -0.11
N LYS A 214 7.50 22.31 -0.59
CA LYS A 214 6.41 23.27 -0.32
C LYS A 214 5.06 22.78 -0.84
N GLU A 215 5.02 22.27 -2.06
CA GLU A 215 3.80 21.76 -2.71
C GLU A 215 3.16 20.63 -1.91
N ILE A 216 3.96 19.70 -1.37
CA ILE A 216 3.43 18.59 -0.58
C ILE A 216 3.05 19.04 0.83
N ALA A 217 3.77 20.01 1.41
CA ALA A 217 3.42 20.56 2.72
C ALA A 217 2.00 21.18 2.75
N GLU A 218 1.55 21.80 1.66
CA GLU A 218 0.19 22.37 1.55
C GLU A 218 -0.93 21.32 1.61
N LYS A 219 -0.59 20.03 1.42
CA LYS A 219 -1.52 18.90 1.46
C LYS A 219 -1.51 18.16 2.80
N ILE A 220 -0.68 18.59 3.76
CA ILE A 220 -0.50 17.91 5.05
C ILE A 220 -1.00 18.80 6.18
N ASP A 221 -1.90 18.26 6.99
CA ASP A 221 -2.31 18.89 8.24
C ASP A 221 -1.20 18.71 9.30
N PHE A 222 -0.60 19.82 9.73
CA PHE A 222 0.43 19.83 10.77
C PHE A 222 -0.13 20.28 12.12
N TYR A 223 0.38 19.69 13.20
CA TYR A 223 0.18 20.19 14.55
C TYR A 223 1.02 21.45 14.79
N GLU A 224 0.56 22.35 15.67
CA GLU A 224 1.18 23.66 15.93
C GLU A 224 2.66 23.59 16.34
N ASN A 225 3.07 22.48 16.96
CA ASN A 225 4.43 22.25 17.46
C ASN A 225 5.40 21.65 16.41
N VAL A 226 4.95 21.40 15.18
CA VAL A 226 5.77 20.79 14.13
C VAL A 226 6.62 21.84 13.43
N LYS A 227 7.95 21.67 13.46
CA LYS A 227 8.86 22.45 12.62
C LYS A 227 8.89 21.89 11.20
N VAL A 228 8.32 22.61 10.23
CA VAL A 228 8.41 22.23 8.81
C VAL A 228 9.68 22.84 8.20
N ARG A 229 10.50 22.02 7.56
CA ARG A 229 11.64 22.46 6.73
C ARG A 229 11.40 22.09 5.28
N TYR A 230 11.69 23.03 4.40
CA TYR A 230 11.50 22.81 2.98
C TYR A 230 12.76 22.23 2.33
N ILE A 231 12.55 21.24 1.46
CA ILE A 231 13.57 20.74 0.55
C ILE A 231 13.57 21.68 -0.67
N ASP A 232 14.73 22.27 -0.97
CA ASP A 232 14.94 23.11 -2.16
C ASP A 232 14.85 22.31 -3.47
#